data_AF-A0A368ZKH4-F1
#
_entry.id   AF-A0A368ZKH4-F1
#
_cell.length_a   1.000
_cell.length_b   1.000
_cell.length_c   1.000
_cell.angle_alpha   90.00
_cell.angle_beta   90.00
_cell.angle_gamma   90.00
#
_symmetry.space_group_name_H-M   'P 1'
#
loop_
_entity.id
_entity.type
_entity.pdbx_description
1 polymer ?
#
loop_
_entity_poly.entity_id
_entity_poly.type
_entity_poly.pdbx_seq_one_letter_code
_entity_poly.pdbx_strand_id
1 'polypeptide(L)' 'MDLVRLIYTSTITEQFEVEDIARILKSARVNNKALNVTGLLYLTGSSFFNV' A
#
# COMPACT_ATOMS: atom_id res chain seq x y z
N MET A 1 -22.98 8.23 -0.22
CA MET A 1 -21.75 7.42 -0.14
C MET A 1 -20.70 8.27 -0.79
N ASP A 2 -19.76 8.75 0.01
CA ASP A 2 -18.92 9.89 -0.38
C ASP A 2 -17.56 9.41 -0.84
N LEU A 3 -16.94 10.15 -1.76
CA LEU A 3 -15.56 9.90 -2.17
C LEU A 3 -14.64 10.39 -1.04
N VAL A 4 -13.95 9.46 -0.39
CA VAL A 4 -13.03 9.74 0.73
C VAL A 4 -11.60 9.43 0.30
N ARG A 5 -10.64 10.23 0.82
CA ARG A 5 -9.20 10.01 0.64
C ARG A 5 -8.52 9.83 2.01
N LEU A 6 -7.72 8.78 2.15
CA LEU A 6 -6.93 8.50 3.34
C LEU A 6 -5.44 8.48 2.98
N ILE A 7 -4.64 9.31 3.65
CA ILE A 7 -3.19 9.35 3.46
C ILE A 7 -2.53 8.92 4.77
N TYR A 8 -1.59 7.99 4.68
CA TYR A 8 -0.83 7.54 5.85
C TYR A 8 0.60 7.15 5.50
N THR A 9 1.44 7.14 6.53
CA THR A 9 2.81 6.64 6.48
C THR A 9 3.00 5.49 7.44
N SER A 10 3.94 4.60 7.14
CA SER A 10 4.34 3.53 8.06
C SER A 10 5.83 3.22 7.86
N THR A 11 6.40 2.43 8.78
CA THR A 11 7.78 1.98 8.71
C THR A 11 7.80 0.48 8.41
N ILE A 12 8.74 0.03 7.59
CA ILE A 12 8.96 -1.40 7.35
C ILE A 12 9.39 -2.10 8.63
N THR A 13 9.09 -3.39 8.72
CA THR A 13 9.57 -4.25 9.81
C THR A 13 11.01 -4.69 9.56
N GLU A 14 11.70 -5.17 10.60
CA GLU A 14 13.09 -5.66 10.47
C GLU A 14 13.21 -6.83 9.50
N GLN A 15 12.17 -7.67 9.37
CA GLN A 15 12.12 -8.83 8.48
C GLN A 15 11.55 -8.51 7.09
N PHE A 16 11.47 -7.24 6.71
CA PHE A 16 10.91 -6.85 5.42
C PHE A 16 11.87 -7.14 4.28
N GLU A 17 11.42 -7.90 3.29
CA GLU A 17 12.21 -8.26 2.11
C GLU A 17 11.61 -7.68 0.82
N VAL A 18 12.39 -7.64 -0.26
CA VAL A 18 11.96 -7.04 -1.54
C VAL A 18 10.74 -7.79 -2.11
N GLU A 19 10.66 -9.09 -1.87
CA GLU A 19 9.57 -9.98 -2.25
C GLU A 19 8.24 -9.57 -1.58
N ASP A 20 8.30 -8.95 -0.39
CA ASP A 20 7.12 -8.41 0.29
C ASP A 20 6.42 -7.32 -0.50
N ILE A 21 7.18 -6.49 -1.23
CA ILE A 21 6.62 -5.46 -2.10
C ILE A 21 5.71 -6.10 -3.15
N ALA A 22 6.18 -7.18 -3.78
CA ALA A 22 5.39 -7.91 -4.77
C ALA A 22 4.14 -8.55 -4.15
N ARG A 23 4.25 -9.09 -2.92
CA ARG A 23 3.10 -9.64 -2.17
C ARG A 23 2.06 -8.57 -1.85
N ILE A 24 2.49 -7.42 -1.34
CA ILE A 24 1.63 -6.27 -1.01
C ILE A 24 0.92 -5.78 -2.28
N LEU A 25 1.66 -5.54 -3.37
CA LEU A 25 1.08 -5.04 -4.62
C LEU A 25 0.09 -6.04 -5.23
N LYS A 26 0.36 -7.35 -5.17
CA LYS A 26 -0.55 -8.38 -5.65
C LYS A 26 -1.86 -8.37 -4.86
N SER A 27 -1.79 -8.35 -3.54
CA SER A 27 -2.97 -8.32 -2.67
C SER A 27 -3.78 -7.02 -2.87
N ALA A 28 -3.09 -5.87 -2.88
CA ALA A 28 -3.71 -4.57 -3.09
C ALA A 28 -4.46 -4.51 -4.42
N ARG A 29 -3.87 -4.96 -5.53
CA ARG A 29 -4.53 -4.93 -6.86
C ARG A 29 -5.83 -5.74 -6.90
N VAL A 30 -5.85 -6.91 -6.25
CA VAL A 30 -7.05 -7.77 -6.22
C VAL A 30 -8.15 -7.12 -5.35
N ASN A 31 -7.80 -6.75 -4.12
CA ASN A 31 -8.79 -6.25 -3.16
C ASN A 31 -9.28 -4.85 -3.49
N ASN A 32 -8.38 -3.96 -3.93
CA ASN A 32 -8.75 -2.59 -4.28
C ASN A 32 -9.70 -2.56 -5.47
N LYS A 33 -9.51 -3.44 -6.47
CA LYS A 33 -10.44 -3.57 -7.60
C LYS A 33 -11.82 -4.04 -7.15
N ALA A 34 -11.89 -5.00 -6.20
CA ALA A 34 -13.16 -5.51 -5.69
C ALA A 34 -13.92 -4.46 -4.83
N LEU A 35 -13.20 -3.58 -4.15
CA LEU A 35 -13.76 -2.58 -3.23
C LEU A 35 -13.84 -1.16 -3.82
N ASN A 36 -13.50 -0.97 -5.10
CA ASN A 36 -13.39 0.33 -5.76
C ASN A 36 -12.46 1.32 -5.01
N VAL A 37 -11.38 0.80 -4.43
CA VAL A 37 -10.29 1.60 -3.86
C VAL A 37 -9.26 1.87 -4.95
N THR A 38 -8.73 3.10 -5.00
CA THR A 38 -7.62 3.49 -5.86
C THR A 38 -6.54 4.13 -5.02
N GLY A 39 -5.31 4.21 -5.56
CA GLY A 39 -4.22 4.78 -4.76
C GLY A 39 -2.83 4.59 -5.33
N LEU A 40 -1.85 5.07 -4.57
CA LEU A 40 -0.41 4.93 -4.83
C LEU A 40 0.31 4.52 -3.54
N LEU A 41 1.10 3.46 -3.63
CA LEU A 41 2.04 3.07 -2.57
C LEU A 41 3.46 3.43 -3.01
N TYR A 42 4.14 4.24 -2.21
CA TYR A 42 5.53 4.65 -2.41
C TYR A 42 6.39 4.18 -1.25
N LEU A 43 7.55 3.59 -1.56
CA LEU A 43 8.54 3.15 -0.58
C LEU A 43 9.83 3.94 -0.77
N THR A 44 10.32 4.55 0.31
CA THR A 44 11.61 5.24 0.34
C THR A 44 12.36 4.90 1.62
N GLY A 45 13.60 4.42 1.48
CA GLY A 45 14.36 3.90 2.62
C GLY A 45 13.55 2.85 3.39
N SER A 46 13.28 3.13 4.67
CA SER A 46 12.49 2.29 5.57
C SER A 46 11.02 2.72 5.73
N SER A 47 10.53 3.69 4.94
CA SER A 47 9.19 4.27 5.13
C SER A 47 8.28 4.07 3.91
N PHE A 48 7.05 3.66 4.18
CA PHE A 48 5.95 3.68 3.22
C PHE A 48 5.15 4.97 3.31
N PHE A 49 4.68 5.43 2.16
CA PHE A 49 3.70 6.47 1.99
C PHE A 49 2.56 5.93 1.12
N ASN A 50 1.31 6.06 1.57
CA ASN A 50 0.14 5.54 0.88
C ASN A 50 -0.95 6.62 0.76
N VAL A 51 -1.61 6.68 -0.40
CA VAL A 51 -2.72 7.58 -0.74
C VAL A 51 -3.78 6.84 -1.53
#